data_AF-A0A7C2PSQ8-F1
#
_entry.id   AF-A0A7C2PSQ8-F1
#
_cell.length_a   1.000
_cell.length_b   1.000
_cell.length_c   1.000
_cell.angle_alpha   90.00
_cell.angle_beta   90.00
_cell.angle_gamma   90.00
#
_symmetry.space_group_name_H-M   'P 1'
#
loop_
_entity.id
_entity.type
_entity.pdbx_description
1 polymer ?
#
loop_
_entity_poly.entity_id
_entity_poly.type
_entity_poly.pdbx_seq_one_letter_code
_entity_poly.pdbx_strand_id
1 'polypeptide(L)'
;ITKGRYIESISKIKRFIEKGDTYQVNFTFKYKFKFKGSSLGLYLKLRASQPTSYMAFINTGCHEIISLSPELFFKIDKNNILAKPMKGTAPRSYCREDDEKNRLWLKNDLKNRAENLMIVDLIRNDLGRIAKTGTVKVKSLFDVEKYRTLYQMTSSIKGTLLSDFKYKNIFYSLFPSGSVTGAPKISTMKIIKGLEKEPRNIYTGSIGYISPEKKSCFNVAIRTILLERGRGEMGIGGGIVYDSSGDSEYKEACLKAGFLKKSFPVISIFETIRWDKRDGYYLIKEHLERISGSADYFQIPFQTGAARRKLSDIKSSFKEHNYRVKLSVDMAGEIELKYEVLDEVSEPVKVKISSERIDPENLYLYHKTTHREFYDVQRDKALKEGFFEVIYLNHKGEVTEGSISNIFVLINKNIYTPPVKCGLLPGVLRKHLLEMGGAKEKILYLKDLQRADCIYIGNSLRGLLKSRL
;
A
#
# COMPACT_ATOMS: atom_id res chain seq x y z
N ILE A 1 -17.69 -20.75 1.09
CA ILE A 1 -18.01 -21.45 2.36
C ILE A 1 -18.83 -20.48 3.23
N THR A 2 -19.78 -20.95 4.03
CA THR A 2 -20.46 -20.07 5.01
C THR A 2 -19.52 -19.80 6.18
N LYS A 3 -19.68 -18.65 6.86
CA LYS A 3 -18.88 -18.29 8.04
C LYS A 3 -18.92 -19.39 9.11
N GLY A 4 -20.11 -19.91 9.43
CA GLY A 4 -20.26 -20.99 10.43
C GLY A 4 -19.45 -22.26 10.10
N ARG A 5 -19.50 -22.71 8.84
CA ARG A 5 -18.71 -23.89 8.41
C ARG A 5 -17.20 -23.62 8.44
N TYR A 6 -16.77 -22.39 8.15
CA TYR A 6 -15.36 -22.02 8.26
C TYR A 6 -14.88 -22.08 9.72
N ILE A 7 -15.67 -21.58 10.65
CA ILE A 7 -15.37 -21.63 12.09
C ILE A 7 -15.32 -23.09 12.58
N GLU A 8 -16.27 -23.94 12.18
CA GLU A 8 -16.24 -25.37 12.50
C GLU A 8 -14.96 -26.06 12.00
N SER A 9 -14.51 -25.75 10.78
CA SER A 9 -13.25 -26.28 10.26
C SER A 9 -12.05 -25.79 11.07
N ILE A 10 -12.04 -24.55 11.54
CA ILE A 10 -10.98 -24.04 12.44
C ILE A 10 -10.99 -24.80 13.76
N SER A 11 -12.15 -25.06 14.36
CA SER A 11 -12.23 -25.88 15.58
C SER A 11 -11.67 -27.29 15.37
N LYS A 12 -11.90 -27.91 14.21
CA LYS A 12 -11.29 -29.20 13.86
C LYS A 12 -9.77 -29.10 13.71
N ILE A 13 -9.27 -28.05 13.05
CA ILE A 13 -7.83 -27.80 12.90
C ILE A 13 -7.16 -27.67 14.27
N LYS A 14 -7.77 -26.92 15.20
CA LYS A 14 -7.24 -26.78 16.57
C LYS A 14 -7.08 -28.11 17.27
N ARG A 15 -8.04 -29.04 17.13
CA ARG A 15 -7.93 -30.39 17.70
C ARG A 15 -6.76 -31.19 17.12
N PHE A 16 -6.48 -31.04 15.82
CA PHE A 16 -5.29 -31.66 15.22
C PHE A 16 -4.00 -31.05 15.78
N ILE A 17 -3.99 -29.75 16.05
CA ILE A 17 -2.84 -29.06 16.66
C ILE A 17 -2.64 -29.48 18.11
N GLU A 18 -3.72 -29.56 18.91
CA GLU A 18 -3.70 -30.03 20.31
C GLU A 18 -3.16 -31.45 20.44
N LYS A 19 -3.46 -32.32 19.47
CA LYS A 19 -2.94 -33.70 19.42
C LYS A 19 -1.50 -33.80 18.95
N GLY A 20 -0.91 -32.70 18.47
CA GLY A 20 0.44 -32.68 17.90
C GLY A 20 0.53 -33.23 16.48
N ASP A 21 -0.59 -33.41 15.76
CA ASP A 21 -0.59 -33.91 14.38
C ASP A 21 0.00 -32.89 13.38
N THR A 22 -0.06 -31.60 13.74
CA THR A 22 0.45 -30.46 12.97
C THR A 22 0.63 -29.24 13.89
N TYR A 23 1.52 -28.31 13.52
CA TYR A 23 1.72 -27.03 14.20
C TYR A 23 0.94 -25.88 13.56
N GLN A 24 0.70 -25.98 12.25
CA GLN A 24 0.00 -24.96 11.48
C GLN A 24 -0.66 -25.60 10.26
N VAL A 25 -1.88 -25.18 9.93
CA VAL A 25 -2.59 -25.59 8.71
C VAL A 25 -2.95 -24.35 7.90
N ASN A 26 -2.48 -24.24 6.66
CA ASN A 26 -2.96 -23.22 5.73
C ASN A 26 -4.32 -23.66 5.18
N PHE A 27 -5.40 -23.24 5.83
CA PHE A 27 -6.77 -23.61 5.47
C PHE A 27 -7.36 -22.61 4.48
N THR A 28 -7.94 -23.13 3.39
CA THR A 28 -8.37 -22.30 2.27
C THR A 28 -9.74 -22.70 1.72
N PHE A 29 -10.34 -21.78 0.98
CA PHE A 29 -11.57 -22.01 0.24
C PHE A 29 -11.59 -21.14 -1.02
N LYS A 30 -12.49 -21.46 -1.95
CA LYS A 30 -12.60 -20.70 -3.21
C LYS A 30 -13.64 -19.58 -3.12
N TYR A 31 -13.27 -18.44 -3.70
CA TYR A 31 -14.16 -17.38 -4.10
C TYR A 31 -14.45 -17.55 -5.60
N LYS A 32 -15.71 -17.83 -5.95
CA LYS A 32 -16.16 -18.06 -7.33
C LYS A 32 -17.05 -16.91 -7.78
N PHE A 33 -16.88 -16.47 -9.02
CA PHE A 33 -17.63 -15.35 -9.60
C PHE A 33 -17.90 -15.56 -11.08
N LYS A 34 -18.91 -14.85 -11.60
CA LYS A 34 -19.13 -14.74 -13.05
C LYS A 34 -18.26 -13.63 -13.61
N PHE A 35 -17.64 -13.86 -14.76
CA PHE A 35 -16.78 -12.89 -15.41
C PHE A 35 -17.27 -12.61 -16.84
N LYS A 36 -17.31 -11.34 -17.21
CA LYS A 36 -17.57 -10.85 -18.56
C LYS A 36 -16.54 -9.79 -18.90
N GLY A 37 -16.04 -9.81 -20.13
CA GLY A 37 -15.04 -8.86 -20.64
C GLY A 37 -13.71 -9.51 -20.98
N SER A 38 -12.71 -8.67 -21.26
CA SER A 38 -11.36 -9.12 -21.63
C SER A 38 -10.55 -9.54 -20.40
N SER A 39 -10.08 -10.78 -20.38
CA SER A 39 -9.14 -11.31 -19.37
C SER A 39 -7.82 -10.53 -19.35
N LEU A 40 -7.30 -10.17 -20.53
CA LEU A 40 -6.12 -9.33 -20.68
C LEU A 40 -6.37 -7.92 -20.14
N GLY A 41 -7.54 -7.33 -20.42
CA GLY A 41 -7.93 -6.03 -19.86
C GLY A 41 -8.00 -6.06 -18.32
N LEU A 42 -8.54 -7.14 -17.75
CA LEU A 42 -8.52 -7.34 -16.30
C LEU A 42 -7.09 -7.43 -15.75
N TYR A 43 -6.21 -8.20 -16.40
CA TYR A 43 -4.79 -8.28 -16.01
C TYR A 43 -4.11 -6.91 -16.02
N LEU A 44 -4.26 -6.13 -17.09
CA LEU A 44 -3.65 -4.80 -17.21
C LEU A 44 -4.15 -3.84 -16.14
N LYS A 45 -5.46 -3.85 -15.85
CA LYS A 45 -6.05 -3.05 -14.77
C LYS A 45 -5.49 -3.45 -13.40
N LEU A 46 -5.41 -4.74 -13.13
CA LEU A 46 -4.89 -5.25 -11.86
C LEU A 46 -3.40 -4.92 -11.70
N ARG A 47 -2.60 -5.08 -12.77
CA ARG A 47 -1.17 -4.72 -12.82
C ARG A 47 -0.91 -3.26 -12.47
N ALA A 48 -1.70 -2.34 -13.02
CA ALA A 48 -1.58 -0.92 -12.71
C ALA A 48 -2.01 -0.62 -11.26
N SER A 49 -3.06 -1.29 -10.78
CA SER A 49 -3.60 -1.01 -9.44
C SER A 49 -2.73 -1.59 -8.31
N GLN A 50 -2.10 -2.75 -8.52
CA GLN A 50 -1.40 -3.53 -7.50
C GLN A 50 -0.17 -4.22 -8.08
N PRO A 51 0.90 -3.47 -8.34
CA PRO A 51 2.14 -4.06 -8.83
C PRO A 51 2.73 -5.01 -7.79
N THR A 52 3.06 -6.23 -8.21
CA THR A 52 3.83 -7.21 -7.41
C THR A 52 4.98 -7.78 -8.24
N SER A 53 5.95 -8.40 -7.56
CA SER A 53 7.20 -8.84 -8.18
C SER A 53 7.05 -10.02 -9.16
N TYR A 54 6.01 -10.85 -9.03
CA TYR A 54 5.88 -12.11 -9.78
C TYR A 54 4.52 -12.25 -10.47
N MET A 55 4.10 -11.18 -11.13
CA MET A 55 2.87 -11.14 -11.92
C MET A 55 2.99 -11.96 -13.21
N ALA A 56 1.90 -12.60 -13.62
CA ALA A 56 1.84 -13.35 -14.86
C ALA A 56 0.44 -13.35 -15.47
N PHE A 57 0.37 -13.38 -16.80
CA PHE A 57 -0.83 -13.70 -17.56
C PHE A 57 -0.52 -14.89 -18.46
N ILE A 58 -1.27 -15.99 -18.33
CA ILE A 58 -1.10 -17.19 -19.14
C ILE A 58 -2.44 -17.54 -19.76
N ASN A 59 -2.47 -17.60 -21.08
CA ASN A 59 -3.62 -18.11 -21.82
C ASN A 59 -3.22 -19.41 -22.52
N THR A 60 -3.88 -20.51 -22.18
CA THR A 60 -3.65 -21.85 -22.75
C THR A 60 -4.69 -22.23 -23.80
N GLY A 61 -5.58 -21.31 -24.18
CA GLY A 61 -6.78 -21.57 -24.99
C GLY A 61 -7.94 -22.14 -24.16
N CYS A 62 -7.67 -23.06 -23.24
CA CYS A 62 -8.69 -23.65 -22.36
C CYS A 62 -8.85 -22.90 -21.04
N HIS A 63 -7.74 -22.37 -20.51
CA HIS A 63 -7.68 -21.67 -19.23
C HIS A 63 -6.93 -20.36 -19.38
N GLU A 64 -7.41 -19.33 -18.69
CA GLU A 64 -6.74 -18.04 -18.57
C GLU A 64 -6.38 -17.80 -17.10
N ILE A 65 -5.09 -17.62 -16.82
CA ILE A 65 -4.54 -17.48 -15.48
C ILE A 65 -3.99 -16.08 -15.32
N ILE A 66 -4.48 -15.37 -14.31
CA ILE A 66 -4.03 -14.02 -13.93
C ILE A 66 -3.41 -14.12 -12.55
N SER A 67 -2.09 -14.03 -12.45
CA SER A 67 -1.35 -14.07 -11.18
C SER A 67 -0.90 -12.67 -10.76
N LEU A 68 -1.22 -12.29 -9.53
CA LEU A 68 -0.69 -11.12 -8.82
C LEU A 68 0.22 -11.55 -7.67
N SER A 69 0.95 -12.66 -7.85
CA SER A 69 1.73 -13.24 -6.76
C SER A 69 2.85 -12.29 -6.29
N PRO A 70 2.96 -12.05 -4.97
CA PRO A 70 4.08 -11.35 -4.38
C PRO A 70 5.22 -12.32 -3.97
N GLU A 71 4.97 -13.62 -3.88
CA GLU A 71 5.86 -14.58 -3.22
C GLU A 71 6.74 -15.36 -4.20
N LEU A 72 8.05 -15.35 -3.95
CA LEU A 72 9.01 -16.18 -4.67
C LEU A 72 9.01 -17.59 -4.06
N PHE A 73 8.66 -18.58 -4.87
CA PHE A 73 8.84 -19.97 -4.47
C PHE A 73 10.32 -20.34 -4.53
N PHE A 74 10.92 -20.24 -5.72
CA PHE A 74 12.37 -20.29 -5.86
C PHE A 74 12.84 -19.60 -7.15
N LYS A 75 14.09 -19.13 -7.14
CA LYS A 75 14.82 -18.63 -8.31
C LYS A 75 16.13 -19.38 -8.42
N ILE A 76 16.51 -19.75 -9.65
CA ILE A 76 17.80 -20.36 -9.94
C ILE A 76 18.58 -19.47 -10.91
N ASP A 77 19.82 -19.19 -10.55
CA ASP A 77 20.80 -18.57 -11.44
C ASP A 77 22.10 -19.38 -11.39
N LYS A 78 22.44 -20.01 -12.52
CA LYS A 78 23.45 -21.07 -12.61
C LYS A 78 23.12 -22.22 -11.65
N ASN A 79 23.91 -22.41 -10.60
CA ASN A 79 23.69 -23.43 -9.56
C ASN A 79 23.19 -22.83 -8.24
N ASN A 80 22.92 -21.53 -8.17
CA ASN A 80 22.46 -20.89 -6.95
C ASN A 80 20.94 -20.88 -6.92
N ILE A 81 20.36 -21.44 -5.86
CA ILE A 81 18.92 -21.38 -5.59
C ILE A 81 18.64 -20.37 -4.49
N LEU A 82 17.59 -19.58 -4.67
CA LEU A 82 17.06 -18.62 -3.70
C LEU A 82 15.58 -18.88 -3.49
N ALA A 83 15.15 -19.08 -2.25
CA ALA A 83 13.75 -19.09 -1.85
C ALA A 83 13.48 -17.88 -0.95
N LYS A 84 12.26 -17.32 -1.03
CA LYS A 84 11.87 -16.15 -0.22
C LYS A 84 10.47 -16.32 0.36
N PRO A 85 10.31 -17.17 1.41
CA PRO A 85 9.03 -17.28 2.10
C PRO A 85 8.56 -15.97 2.69
N MET A 86 7.25 -15.82 2.78
CA MET A 86 6.61 -14.70 3.45
C MET A 86 5.58 -15.16 4.49
N LYS A 87 5.68 -14.60 5.70
CA LYS A 87 4.73 -14.77 6.80
C LYS A 87 4.78 -13.56 7.72
N GLY A 88 3.61 -13.16 8.18
CA GLY A 88 3.37 -11.94 8.94
C GLY A 88 2.98 -10.76 8.07
N THR A 89 1.98 -10.01 8.50
CA THR A 89 1.38 -8.91 7.73
C THR A 89 0.97 -7.79 8.67
N ALA A 90 1.16 -6.54 8.24
CA ALA A 90 0.60 -5.38 8.93
C ALA A 90 -0.13 -4.49 7.93
N PRO A 91 -1.24 -3.84 8.32
CA PRO A 91 -1.93 -2.90 7.46
C PRO A 91 -1.05 -1.67 7.20
N ARG A 92 -1.18 -1.08 6.00
CA ARG A 92 -0.68 0.28 5.78
C ARG A 92 -1.55 1.26 6.57
N SER A 93 -0.93 2.34 7.04
CA SER A 93 -1.66 3.50 7.54
C SER A 93 -1.74 4.57 6.45
N TYR A 94 -2.67 5.51 6.61
CA TYR A 94 -2.78 6.69 5.75
C TYR A 94 -1.78 7.77 6.14
N CYS A 95 -1.43 7.84 7.44
CA CYS A 95 -0.40 8.74 7.96
C CYS A 95 0.97 8.07 7.90
N ARG A 96 1.98 8.77 7.36
CA ARG A 96 3.36 8.27 7.22
C ARG A 96 3.96 7.81 8.56
N GLU A 97 3.74 8.57 9.64
CA GLU A 97 4.29 8.24 10.96
C GLU A 97 3.70 6.94 11.49
N ASP A 98 2.38 6.78 11.41
CA ASP A 98 1.71 5.57 11.86
C ASP A 98 1.99 4.38 10.93
N ASP A 99 2.19 4.63 9.63
CA ASP A 99 2.59 3.62 8.65
C ASP A 99 3.98 3.06 9.00
N GLU A 100 4.90 3.92 9.42
CA GLU A 100 6.24 3.49 9.88
C GLU A 100 6.17 2.76 11.23
N LYS A 101 5.32 3.20 12.16
CA LYS A 101 5.07 2.44 13.41
C LYS A 101 4.56 1.04 13.12
N ASN A 102 3.62 0.88 12.20
CA ASN A 102 3.10 -0.44 11.79
C ASN A 102 4.21 -1.32 11.19
N ARG A 103 5.10 -0.73 10.38
CA ARG A 103 6.25 -1.43 9.79
C ARG A 103 7.22 -1.93 10.87
N LEU A 104 7.55 -1.07 11.84
CA LEU A 104 8.46 -1.39 12.95
C LEU A 104 7.84 -2.41 13.91
N TRP A 105 6.54 -2.29 14.19
CA TRP A 105 5.79 -3.28 14.96
C TRP A 105 5.91 -4.66 14.29
N LEU A 106 5.59 -4.77 12.99
CA LEU A 106 5.66 -6.05 12.28
C LEU A 106 7.08 -6.64 12.33
N LYS A 107 8.10 -5.80 12.15
CA LYS A 107 9.50 -6.23 12.18
C LYS A 107 9.89 -6.85 13.52
N ASN A 108 9.35 -6.33 14.63
CA ASN A 108 9.76 -6.69 15.99
C ASN A 108 8.80 -7.66 16.68
N ASP A 109 7.59 -7.86 16.15
CA ASP A 109 6.57 -8.70 16.76
C ASP A 109 7.01 -10.18 16.88
N LEU A 110 6.98 -10.69 18.12
CA LEU A 110 7.49 -12.03 18.45
C LEU A 110 6.71 -13.14 17.77
N LYS A 111 5.38 -13.01 17.67
CA LYS A 111 4.52 -14.01 17.04
C LYS A 111 4.81 -14.13 15.55
N ASN A 112 4.80 -13.00 14.84
CA ASN A 112 5.07 -12.96 13.40
C ASN A 112 6.48 -13.48 13.07
N ARG A 113 7.48 -13.13 13.89
CA ARG A 113 8.85 -13.63 13.73
C ARG A 113 8.94 -15.15 13.95
N ALA A 114 8.26 -15.67 14.97
CA ALA A 114 8.24 -17.11 15.25
C ALA A 114 7.60 -17.90 14.10
N GLU A 115 6.44 -17.45 13.59
CA GLU A 115 5.79 -18.07 12.42
C GLU A 115 6.69 -18.03 11.18
N ASN A 116 7.33 -16.88 10.92
CA ASN A 116 8.23 -16.75 9.79
C ASN A 116 9.45 -17.66 9.91
N LEU A 117 10.06 -17.73 11.10
CA LEU A 117 11.23 -18.57 11.38
C LEU A 117 10.91 -20.06 11.20
N MET A 118 9.74 -20.53 11.64
CA MET A 118 9.30 -21.90 11.44
C MET A 118 9.24 -22.26 9.94
N ILE A 119 8.73 -21.35 9.10
CA ILE A 119 8.70 -21.57 7.64
C ILE A 119 10.12 -21.53 7.04
N VAL A 120 10.99 -20.66 7.56
CA VAL A 120 12.39 -20.61 7.14
C VAL A 120 13.07 -21.94 7.40
N ASP A 121 12.92 -22.53 8.58
CA ASP A 121 13.53 -23.80 8.93
C ASP A 121 12.98 -24.97 8.11
N LEU A 122 11.67 -24.99 7.84
CA LEU A 122 11.08 -25.97 6.93
C LEU A 122 11.70 -25.89 5.53
N ILE A 123 11.83 -24.69 4.96
CA ILE A 123 12.41 -24.51 3.63
C ILE A 123 13.91 -24.80 3.62
N ARG A 124 14.65 -24.47 4.70
CA ARG A 124 16.07 -24.84 4.83
C ARG A 124 16.26 -26.36 4.80
N ASN A 125 15.41 -27.10 5.52
CA ASN A 125 15.43 -28.55 5.52
C ASN A 125 15.14 -29.12 4.11
N ASP A 126 14.11 -28.61 3.44
CA ASP A 126 13.78 -29.06 2.08
C ASP A 126 14.87 -28.71 1.05
N LEU A 127 15.50 -27.53 1.17
CA LEU A 127 16.65 -27.16 0.33
C LEU A 127 17.88 -28.03 0.62
N GLY A 128 18.09 -28.43 1.87
CA GLY A 128 19.20 -29.29 2.30
C GLY A 128 19.25 -30.64 1.56
N ARG A 129 18.10 -31.15 1.11
CA ARG A 129 18.01 -32.40 0.34
C ARG A 129 18.53 -32.30 -1.10
N ILE A 130 18.61 -31.10 -1.66
CA ILE A 130 18.95 -30.86 -3.08
C ILE A 130 20.18 -29.95 -3.26
N ALA A 131 20.70 -29.40 -2.17
CA ALA A 131 21.86 -28.51 -2.16
C ALA A 131 23.11 -29.22 -1.65
N LYS A 132 24.28 -28.71 -2.03
CA LYS A 132 25.57 -29.13 -1.49
C LYS A 132 25.58 -28.91 0.03
N THR A 133 26.05 -29.90 0.78
CA THR A 133 26.16 -29.86 2.24
C THR A 133 26.89 -28.58 2.69
N GLY A 134 26.34 -27.90 3.70
CA GLY A 134 26.90 -26.66 4.25
C GLY A 134 26.66 -25.38 3.42
N THR A 135 26.05 -25.46 2.24
CA THR A 135 25.79 -24.27 1.39
C THR A 135 24.48 -23.56 1.66
N VAL A 136 23.50 -24.25 2.27
CA VAL A 136 22.19 -23.67 2.61
C VAL A 136 22.35 -22.68 3.77
N LYS A 137 22.19 -21.39 3.47
CA LYS A 137 22.35 -20.29 4.42
C LYS A 137 21.18 -19.33 4.34
N VAL A 138 20.82 -18.76 5.48
CA VAL A 138 19.85 -17.67 5.54
C VAL A 138 20.57 -16.38 5.12
N LYS A 139 20.07 -15.72 4.07
CA LYS A 139 20.62 -14.46 3.56
C LYS A 139 20.12 -13.27 4.36
N SER A 140 18.83 -13.26 4.69
CA SER A 140 18.19 -12.22 5.50
C SER A 140 16.99 -12.80 6.24
N LEU A 141 16.70 -12.26 7.42
CA LEU A 141 15.55 -12.64 8.25
C LEU A 141 14.69 -11.42 8.55
N PHE A 142 13.38 -11.61 8.48
CA PHE A 142 12.37 -10.65 8.93
C PHE A 142 12.44 -9.30 8.21
N ASP A 143 12.81 -9.30 6.93
CA ASP A 143 12.75 -8.13 6.07
C ASP A 143 11.28 -7.74 5.86
N VAL A 144 10.94 -6.49 6.13
CA VAL A 144 9.57 -5.98 5.93
C VAL A 144 9.48 -5.27 4.59
N GLU A 145 8.81 -5.90 3.64
CA GLU A 145 8.51 -5.35 2.33
C GLU A 145 7.24 -4.49 2.36
N LYS A 146 7.31 -3.36 1.66
CA LYS A 146 6.19 -2.44 1.48
C LYS A 146 5.37 -2.86 0.26
N TYR A 147 4.07 -3.03 0.43
CA TYR A 147 3.08 -3.15 -0.65
C TYR A 147 2.05 -2.02 -0.53
N ARG A 148 1.24 -1.81 -1.57
CA ARG A 148 0.27 -0.69 -1.61
C ARG A 148 -0.75 -0.72 -0.47
N THR A 149 -1.20 -1.91 -0.05
CA THR A 149 -2.24 -2.07 0.98
C THR A 149 -1.73 -2.62 2.31
N LEU A 150 -0.54 -3.21 2.32
CA LEU A 150 0.02 -3.87 3.50
C LEU A 150 1.55 -3.86 3.53
N TYR A 151 2.11 -4.14 4.68
CA TYR A 151 3.47 -4.60 4.87
C TYR A 151 3.50 -6.12 4.95
N GLN A 152 4.55 -6.74 4.39
CA GLN A 152 4.73 -8.18 4.39
C GLN A 152 6.13 -8.51 4.92
N MET A 153 6.21 -9.37 5.93
CA MET A 153 7.50 -9.88 6.39
C MET A 153 7.95 -11.05 5.52
N THR A 154 9.22 -11.02 5.12
CA THR A 154 9.89 -11.97 4.24
C THR A 154 11.26 -12.36 4.80
N SER A 155 11.71 -13.56 4.46
CA SER A 155 13.05 -14.04 4.79
C SER A 155 13.65 -14.71 3.56
N SER A 156 14.95 -14.57 3.35
CA SER A 156 15.62 -15.07 2.15
C SER A 156 16.57 -16.22 2.50
N ILE A 157 16.45 -17.35 1.80
CA ILE A 157 17.28 -18.54 2.01
C ILE A 157 17.98 -18.86 0.69
N LYS A 158 19.30 -19.02 0.73
CA LYS A 158 20.10 -19.35 -0.45
C LYS A 158 20.82 -20.68 -0.26
N GLY A 159 21.09 -21.38 -1.34
CA GLY A 159 21.93 -22.57 -1.36
C GLY A 159 22.56 -22.78 -2.73
N THR A 160 23.51 -23.70 -2.80
CA THR A 160 24.11 -24.12 -4.07
C THR A 160 23.63 -25.53 -4.37
N LEU A 161 22.92 -25.70 -5.48
CA LEU A 161 22.42 -26.98 -5.94
C LEU A 161 23.58 -27.94 -6.26
N LEU A 162 23.29 -29.24 -6.17
CA LEU A 162 24.19 -30.28 -6.67
C LEU A 162 24.46 -30.09 -8.17
N SER A 163 25.63 -30.53 -8.62
CA SER A 163 25.98 -30.58 -10.05
C SER A 163 24.89 -31.37 -10.81
N ASP A 164 24.49 -30.89 -11.98
CA ASP A 164 23.49 -31.55 -12.84
C ASP A 164 22.11 -31.82 -12.19
N PHE A 165 21.67 -30.91 -11.31
CA PHE A 165 20.33 -30.99 -10.73
C PHE A 165 19.24 -31.13 -11.79
N LYS A 166 18.21 -31.93 -11.47
CA LYS A 166 16.99 -32.07 -12.27
C LYS A 166 15.87 -31.30 -11.61
N TYR A 167 15.11 -30.51 -12.38
CA TYR A 167 13.95 -29.75 -11.87
C TYR A 167 12.93 -30.63 -11.14
N LYS A 168 12.71 -31.87 -11.60
CA LYS A 168 11.85 -32.86 -10.92
C LYS A 168 12.23 -33.05 -9.45
N ASN A 169 13.53 -33.10 -9.13
CA ASN A 169 14.00 -33.27 -7.75
C ASN A 169 13.74 -32.02 -6.91
N ILE A 170 13.87 -30.84 -7.51
CA ILE A 170 13.57 -29.55 -6.86
C ILE A 170 12.09 -29.51 -6.48
N PHE A 171 11.20 -29.82 -7.42
CA PHE A 171 9.76 -29.84 -7.15
C PHE A 171 9.40 -30.91 -6.13
N TYR A 172 9.91 -32.14 -6.20
CA TYR A 172 9.61 -33.14 -5.17
C TYR A 172 10.07 -32.76 -3.76
N SER A 173 11.18 -32.04 -3.63
CA SER A 173 11.65 -31.60 -2.32
C SER A 173 10.87 -30.41 -1.78
N LEU A 174 10.67 -29.38 -2.62
CA LEU A 174 10.15 -28.09 -2.18
C LEU A 174 8.62 -27.99 -2.28
N PHE A 175 7.99 -28.68 -3.23
CA PHE A 175 6.58 -28.49 -3.57
C PHE A 175 5.65 -29.38 -2.73
N PRO A 176 4.49 -28.87 -2.32
CA PRO A 176 4.06 -27.46 -2.33
C PRO A 176 4.83 -26.61 -1.31
N SER A 177 4.85 -25.28 -1.51
CA SER A 177 5.57 -24.36 -0.61
C SER A 177 5.08 -24.49 0.84
N GLY A 178 6.02 -24.45 1.79
CA GLY A 178 5.72 -24.52 3.22
C GLY A 178 4.82 -23.39 3.72
N SER A 179 4.93 -22.20 3.12
CA SER A 179 4.13 -21.01 3.49
C SER A 179 2.64 -21.16 3.23
N VAL A 180 2.24 -22.04 2.29
CA VAL A 180 0.86 -22.25 1.84
C VAL A 180 0.32 -23.65 2.14
N THR A 181 1.04 -24.42 2.96
CA THR A 181 0.62 -25.73 3.45
C THR A 181 0.57 -25.77 4.97
N GLY A 182 1.73 -25.73 5.62
CA GLY A 182 1.87 -25.89 7.06
C GLY A 182 2.91 -26.94 7.42
N ALA A 183 3.09 -27.18 8.71
CA ALA A 183 4.20 -27.97 9.23
C ALA A 183 3.70 -28.95 10.31
N PRO A 184 4.04 -30.25 10.26
CA PRO A 184 4.80 -30.95 9.21
C PRO A 184 4.02 -31.09 7.89
N LYS A 185 4.71 -30.95 6.74
CA LYS A 185 4.08 -30.82 5.40
C LYS A 185 3.16 -31.99 5.04
N ILE A 186 3.64 -33.24 5.19
CA ILE A 186 2.90 -34.44 4.76
C ILE A 186 1.62 -34.65 5.58
N SER A 187 1.72 -34.59 6.91
CA SER A 187 0.55 -34.71 7.80
C SER A 187 -0.48 -33.62 7.51
N THR A 188 -0.01 -32.38 7.39
CA THR A 188 -0.86 -31.21 7.12
C THR A 188 -1.60 -31.33 5.79
N MET A 189 -0.98 -31.84 4.73
CA MET A 189 -1.65 -32.05 3.45
C MET A 189 -2.79 -33.08 3.54
N LYS A 190 -2.67 -34.12 4.39
CA LYS A 190 -3.77 -35.08 4.64
C LYS A 190 -4.94 -34.40 5.35
N ILE A 191 -4.66 -33.56 6.35
CA ILE A 191 -5.66 -32.77 7.07
C ILE A 191 -6.38 -31.82 6.10
N ILE A 192 -5.64 -31.09 5.27
CA ILE A 192 -6.20 -30.20 4.24
C ILE A 192 -7.16 -30.96 3.32
N LYS A 193 -6.75 -32.13 2.81
CA LYS A 193 -7.58 -32.95 1.92
C LYS A 193 -8.90 -33.39 2.57
N GLY A 194 -8.91 -33.62 3.88
CA GLY A 194 -10.13 -33.98 4.62
C GLY A 194 -11.04 -32.79 4.95
N LEU A 195 -10.50 -31.57 5.00
CA LEU A 195 -11.25 -30.36 5.39
C LEU A 195 -11.76 -29.56 4.18
N GLU A 196 -11.00 -29.51 3.09
CA GLU A 196 -11.35 -28.76 1.89
C GLU A 196 -12.27 -29.57 0.96
N LYS A 197 -13.29 -28.91 0.41
CA LYS A 197 -14.33 -29.57 -0.40
C LYS A 197 -13.94 -29.86 -1.85
N GLU A 198 -12.90 -29.20 -2.33
CA GLU A 198 -12.50 -29.21 -3.73
C GLU A 198 -10.99 -29.06 -3.87
N PRO A 199 -10.38 -29.57 -4.95
CA PRO A 199 -8.96 -29.38 -5.19
C PRO A 199 -8.62 -27.89 -5.38
N ARG A 200 -7.42 -27.51 -4.95
CA ARG A 200 -6.92 -26.13 -5.06
C ARG A 200 -6.56 -25.73 -6.49
N ASN A 201 -6.40 -26.68 -7.42
CA ASN A 201 -5.98 -26.43 -8.81
C ASN A 201 -4.68 -25.61 -8.85
N ILE A 202 -4.65 -24.53 -9.63
CA ILE A 202 -3.48 -23.63 -9.72
C ILE A 202 -3.20 -22.90 -8.40
N TYR A 203 -4.21 -22.69 -7.54
CA TYR A 203 -4.03 -21.96 -6.30
C TYR A 203 -3.13 -22.74 -5.32
N THR A 204 -2.18 -22.05 -4.69
CA THR A 204 -1.07 -22.64 -3.90
C THR A 204 -0.12 -23.53 -4.69
N GLY A 205 -0.26 -23.58 -6.02
CA GLY A 205 0.69 -24.16 -6.95
C GLY A 205 1.86 -23.22 -7.22
N SER A 206 2.41 -23.28 -8.44
CA SER A 206 3.53 -22.43 -8.85
C SER A 206 3.43 -22.07 -10.32
N ILE A 207 3.79 -20.82 -10.65
CA ILE A 207 3.87 -20.29 -12.01
C ILE A 207 5.28 -19.76 -12.21
N GLY A 208 5.90 -20.08 -13.34
CA GLY A 208 7.27 -19.67 -13.61
C GLY A 208 7.75 -20.01 -15.00
N TYR A 209 9.05 -19.87 -15.21
CA TYR A 209 9.72 -20.19 -16.46
C TYR A 209 11.06 -20.87 -16.21
N ILE A 210 11.55 -21.56 -17.24
CA ILE A 210 12.91 -22.12 -17.33
C ILE A 210 13.49 -21.64 -18.66
N SER A 211 14.63 -20.94 -18.63
CA SER A 211 15.34 -20.54 -19.84
C SER A 211 16.26 -21.67 -20.35
N PRO A 212 16.71 -21.61 -21.62
CA PRO A 212 17.71 -22.55 -22.16
C PRO A 212 19.01 -22.61 -21.34
N GLU A 213 19.43 -21.49 -20.74
CA GLU A 213 20.60 -21.38 -19.86
C GLU A 213 20.33 -21.88 -18.43
N LYS A 214 19.22 -22.59 -18.21
CA LYS A 214 18.73 -23.08 -16.91
C LYS A 214 18.48 -21.98 -15.87
N LYS A 215 18.40 -20.71 -16.26
CA LYS A 215 17.92 -19.64 -15.38
C LYS A 215 16.41 -19.80 -15.22
N SER A 216 15.92 -19.83 -13.99
CA SER A 216 14.50 -20.06 -13.73
C SER A 216 13.99 -19.24 -12.56
N CYS A 217 12.69 -18.98 -12.59
CA CYS A 217 12.00 -18.25 -11.55
C CYS A 217 10.58 -18.79 -11.43
N PHE A 218 10.20 -19.17 -10.23
CA PHE A 218 8.91 -19.73 -9.91
C PHE A 218 8.32 -19.00 -8.71
N ASN A 219 7.06 -18.58 -8.82
CA ASN A 219 6.32 -17.97 -7.73
C ASN A 219 5.52 -19.02 -6.95
N VAL A 220 4.96 -18.62 -5.81
CA VAL A 220 3.85 -19.36 -5.20
C VAL A 220 2.56 -18.80 -5.78
N ALA A 221 1.68 -19.64 -6.35
CA ALA A 221 0.47 -19.19 -7.04
C ALA A 221 -0.64 -18.79 -6.06
N ILE A 222 -0.43 -17.65 -5.38
CA ILE A 222 -1.37 -16.94 -4.52
C ILE A 222 -1.76 -15.61 -5.17
N ARG A 223 -2.93 -15.09 -4.80
CA ARG A 223 -3.55 -13.96 -5.50
C ARG A 223 -3.66 -14.22 -7.02
N THR A 224 -4.06 -15.45 -7.34
CA THR A 224 -4.16 -15.94 -8.71
C THR A 224 -5.63 -16.23 -9.03
N ILE A 225 -6.09 -15.68 -10.14
CA ILE A 225 -7.41 -15.93 -10.72
C ILE A 225 -7.24 -16.99 -11.81
N LEU A 226 -8.10 -17.99 -11.78
CA LEU A 226 -8.32 -18.92 -12.87
C LEU A 226 -9.65 -18.58 -13.54
N LEU A 227 -9.63 -18.26 -14.82
CA LEU A 227 -10.81 -18.04 -15.63
C LEU A 227 -11.01 -19.22 -16.58
N GLU A 228 -12.24 -19.72 -16.63
CA GLU A 228 -12.67 -20.79 -17.52
C GLU A 228 -14.12 -20.53 -17.94
N ARG A 229 -14.37 -20.42 -19.25
CA ARG A 229 -15.73 -20.32 -19.85
C ARG A 229 -16.64 -19.27 -19.17
N GLY A 230 -16.11 -18.07 -18.92
CA GLY A 230 -16.86 -16.96 -18.28
C GLY A 230 -17.09 -17.13 -16.78
N ARG A 231 -16.44 -18.10 -16.14
CA ARG A 231 -16.42 -18.29 -14.68
C ARG A 231 -15.02 -18.02 -14.18
N GLY A 232 -14.91 -17.28 -13.08
CA GLY A 232 -13.65 -17.06 -12.39
C GLY A 232 -13.64 -17.73 -11.04
N GLU A 233 -12.49 -18.29 -10.67
CA GLU A 233 -12.22 -18.76 -9.32
C GLU A 233 -10.89 -18.24 -8.80
N MET A 234 -10.83 -18.07 -7.48
CA MET A 234 -9.63 -17.67 -6.76
C MET A 234 -9.65 -18.31 -5.38
N GLY A 235 -8.51 -18.82 -4.94
CA GLY A 235 -8.39 -19.32 -3.57
C GLY A 235 -8.07 -18.22 -2.57
N ILE A 236 -8.67 -18.32 -1.39
CA ILE A 236 -8.45 -17.44 -0.25
C ILE A 236 -8.33 -18.26 1.03
N GLY A 237 -7.52 -17.78 1.97
CA GLY A 237 -7.26 -18.49 3.22
C GLY A 237 -6.11 -17.90 4.03
N GLY A 238 -5.71 -18.65 5.05
CA GLY A 238 -4.71 -18.23 6.02
C GLY A 238 -4.09 -19.40 6.76
N GLY A 239 -2.96 -19.13 7.41
CA GLY A 239 -2.30 -20.08 8.30
C GLY A 239 -3.01 -20.11 9.64
N ILE A 240 -3.60 -21.24 9.99
CA ILE A 240 -4.28 -21.45 11.25
C ILE A 240 -3.29 -22.05 12.24
N VAL A 241 -3.08 -21.36 13.36
CA VAL A 241 -2.31 -21.82 14.51
C VAL A 241 -3.26 -22.02 15.70
N TYR A 242 -2.75 -22.57 16.81
CA TYR A 242 -3.56 -22.86 18.01
C TYR A 242 -4.35 -21.63 18.51
N ASP A 243 -3.71 -20.47 18.53
CA ASP A 243 -4.30 -19.21 19.01
C ASP A 243 -5.21 -18.50 17.99
N SER A 244 -5.37 -19.04 16.77
CA SER A 244 -6.20 -18.41 15.74
C SER A 244 -7.67 -18.34 16.15
N SER A 245 -8.34 -17.21 15.94
CA SER A 245 -9.78 -17.05 16.17
C SER A 245 -10.55 -17.26 14.87
N GLY A 246 -11.63 -18.06 14.91
CA GLY A 246 -12.42 -18.34 13.70
C GLY A 246 -12.99 -17.09 13.03
N ASP A 247 -13.42 -16.12 13.83
CA ASP A 247 -13.94 -14.84 13.36
C ASP A 247 -12.87 -13.94 12.72
N SER A 248 -11.70 -13.82 13.37
CA SER A 248 -10.62 -12.97 12.86
C SER A 248 -10.05 -13.53 11.56
N GLU A 249 -9.82 -14.84 11.49
CA GLU A 249 -9.29 -15.52 10.31
C GLU A 249 -10.25 -15.45 9.13
N TYR A 250 -11.57 -15.56 9.37
CA TYR A 250 -12.55 -15.42 8.30
C TYR A 250 -12.57 -14.00 7.74
N LYS A 251 -12.51 -12.98 8.62
CA LYS A 251 -12.41 -11.57 8.21
C LYS A 251 -11.12 -11.33 7.40
N GLU A 252 -10.00 -11.85 7.87
CA GLU A 252 -8.71 -11.74 7.18
C GLU A 252 -8.74 -12.40 5.79
N ALA A 253 -9.27 -13.62 5.68
CA ALA A 253 -9.41 -14.31 4.39
C ALA A 253 -10.29 -13.52 3.40
N CYS A 254 -11.37 -12.91 3.88
CA CYS A 254 -12.23 -12.04 3.06
C CYS A 254 -11.54 -10.73 2.67
N LEU A 255 -10.76 -10.12 3.56
CA LEU A 255 -9.95 -8.93 3.25
C LEU A 255 -8.92 -9.22 2.17
N LYS A 256 -8.26 -10.39 2.23
CA LYS A 256 -7.36 -10.86 1.17
C LYS A 256 -8.06 -11.03 -0.18
N ALA A 257 -9.36 -11.30 -0.22
CA ALA A 257 -10.14 -11.33 -1.47
C ALA A 257 -10.42 -9.93 -2.05
N GLY A 258 -10.34 -8.88 -1.22
CA GLY A 258 -10.69 -7.51 -1.56
C GLY A 258 -9.83 -6.89 -2.66
N PHE A 259 -8.70 -7.50 -3.02
CA PHE A 259 -7.84 -7.01 -4.08
C PHE A 259 -8.53 -6.95 -5.45
N LEU A 260 -9.51 -7.82 -5.70
CA LEU A 260 -10.32 -7.80 -6.91
C LEU A 260 -11.32 -6.64 -6.95
N LYS A 261 -11.73 -6.14 -5.77
CA LYS A 261 -12.76 -5.10 -5.63
C LYS A 261 -12.16 -3.70 -5.55
N LYS A 262 -10.99 -3.56 -4.91
CA LYS A 262 -10.32 -2.25 -4.76
C LYS A 262 -9.56 -1.90 -6.04
N SER A 263 -10.21 -1.12 -6.90
CA SER A 263 -9.53 -0.40 -7.98
C SER A 263 -8.87 0.83 -7.40
N PHE A 264 -7.57 0.96 -7.61
CA PHE A 264 -6.89 2.20 -7.29
C PHE A 264 -6.90 3.13 -8.51
N PRO A 265 -7.25 4.42 -8.37
CA PRO A 265 -7.09 5.38 -9.45
C PRO A 265 -5.64 5.49 -9.90
N VAL A 266 -5.47 5.80 -11.18
CA VAL A 266 -4.21 6.32 -11.72
C VAL A 266 -4.10 7.76 -11.24
N ILE A 267 -2.98 8.10 -10.61
CA ILE A 267 -2.75 9.41 -10.00
C ILE A 267 -1.42 9.98 -10.46
N SER A 268 -1.27 11.30 -10.33
CA SER A 268 0.01 11.96 -10.25
C SER A 268 0.12 12.62 -8.88
N ILE A 269 1.33 12.67 -8.32
CA ILE A 269 1.61 13.43 -7.10
C ILE A 269 2.10 14.80 -7.55
N PHE A 270 1.66 15.87 -6.89
CA PHE A 270 2.09 17.20 -7.28
C PHE A 270 2.31 18.16 -6.10
N GLU A 271 3.15 19.14 -6.37
CA GLU A 271 3.39 20.29 -5.52
C GLU A 271 3.02 21.59 -6.22
N THR A 272 2.80 22.61 -5.42
CA THR A 272 2.54 23.97 -5.91
C THR A 272 3.37 24.90 -5.06
N ILE A 273 4.40 25.46 -5.67
CA ILE A 273 5.51 26.13 -5.02
C ILE A 273 5.45 27.61 -5.44
N ARG A 274 5.57 28.51 -4.48
CA ARG A 274 5.79 29.93 -4.81
C ARG A 274 7.25 30.12 -5.17
N TRP A 275 7.49 30.78 -6.29
CA TRP A 275 8.78 31.38 -6.58
C TRP A 275 8.66 32.90 -6.46
N ASP A 276 9.61 33.52 -5.79
CA ASP A 276 9.77 34.96 -5.71
C ASP A 276 11.21 35.36 -6.04
N LYS A 277 11.39 36.59 -6.55
CA LYS A 277 12.69 37.08 -7.05
C LYS A 277 13.74 37.17 -5.94
N ARG A 278 13.32 37.43 -4.71
CA ARG A 278 14.20 37.72 -3.56
C ARG A 278 14.70 36.45 -2.89
N ASP A 279 13.79 35.56 -2.51
CA ASP A 279 14.01 34.39 -1.67
C ASP A 279 13.96 33.08 -2.48
N GLY A 280 13.56 33.14 -3.75
CA GLY A 280 13.53 32.01 -4.67
C GLY A 280 12.34 31.11 -4.42
N TYR A 281 12.57 29.79 -4.42
CA TYR A 281 11.50 28.82 -4.18
C TYR A 281 11.19 28.73 -2.68
N TYR A 282 10.06 29.28 -2.26
CA TYR A 282 9.62 29.28 -0.87
C TYR A 282 9.37 27.85 -0.36
N LEU A 283 9.97 27.50 0.79
CA LEU A 283 9.87 26.18 1.45
C LEU A 283 10.18 24.99 0.53
N ILE A 284 11.17 25.16 -0.37
CA ILE A 284 11.51 24.13 -1.36
C ILE A 284 11.93 22.80 -0.74
N LYS A 285 12.61 22.84 0.42
CA LYS A 285 13.06 21.63 1.12
C LYS A 285 11.84 20.81 1.55
N GLU A 286 10.87 21.44 2.19
CA GLU A 286 9.65 20.85 2.69
C GLU A 286 8.75 20.34 1.55
N HIS A 287 8.67 21.07 0.43
CA HIS A 287 7.99 20.61 -0.77
C HIS A 287 8.62 19.33 -1.33
N LEU A 288 9.94 19.28 -1.46
CA LEU A 288 10.67 18.12 -1.96
C LEU A 288 10.58 16.91 -1.01
N GLU A 289 10.59 17.16 0.31
CA GLU A 289 10.37 16.12 1.32
C GLU A 289 8.97 15.52 1.22
N ARG A 290 7.93 16.35 1.05
CA ARG A 290 6.54 15.88 0.99
C ARG A 290 6.24 15.08 -0.28
N ILE A 291 6.69 15.57 -1.45
CA ILE A 291 6.51 14.83 -2.70
C ILE A 291 7.31 13.54 -2.70
N SER A 292 8.55 13.55 -2.18
CA SER A 292 9.37 12.35 -2.04
C SER A 292 8.73 11.33 -1.10
N GLY A 293 8.20 11.77 0.04
CA GLY A 293 7.50 10.91 0.98
C GLY A 293 6.22 10.28 0.38
N SER A 294 5.48 11.05 -0.42
CA SER A 294 4.31 10.53 -1.13
C SER A 294 4.72 9.56 -2.24
N ALA A 295 5.78 9.85 -2.99
CA ALA A 295 6.30 8.97 -4.03
C ALA A 295 6.76 7.63 -3.45
N ASP A 296 7.49 7.64 -2.33
CA ASP A 296 7.87 6.43 -1.58
C ASP A 296 6.64 5.66 -1.06
N TYR A 297 5.61 6.36 -0.56
CA TYR A 297 4.37 5.72 -0.10
C TYR A 297 3.68 4.92 -1.22
N PHE A 298 3.56 5.53 -2.40
CA PHE A 298 2.91 4.95 -3.59
C PHE A 298 3.84 4.09 -4.46
N GLN A 299 5.12 3.97 -4.09
CA GLN A 299 6.16 3.27 -4.86
C GLN A 299 6.36 3.84 -6.28
N ILE A 300 6.24 5.17 -6.39
CA ILE A 300 6.53 5.91 -7.61
C ILE A 300 8.03 6.26 -7.64
N PRO A 301 8.77 5.93 -8.72
CA PRO A 301 10.15 6.36 -8.85
C PRO A 301 10.25 7.89 -8.79
N PHE A 302 11.03 8.42 -7.86
CA PHE A 302 11.23 9.86 -7.77
C PHE A 302 12.64 10.17 -7.27
N GLN A 303 13.33 11.04 -8.00
CA GLN A 303 14.66 11.51 -7.63
C GLN A 303 14.63 13.00 -7.32
N THR A 304 14.85 13.33 -6.04
CA THR A 304 14.91 14.72 -5.57
C THR A 304 15.95 15.56 -6.33
N GLY A 305 17.09 14.95 -6.71
CA GLY A 305 18.11 15.62 -7.52
C GLY A 305 17.65 15.99 -8.92
N ALA A 306 16.87 15.12 -9.59
CA ALA A 306 16.30 15.40 -10.91
C ALA A 306 15.26 16.53 -10.84
N ALA A 307 14.39 16.52 -9.81
CA ALA A 307 13.44 17.60 -9.55
C ALA A 307 14.13 18.95 -9.34
N ARG A 308 15.22 18.99 -8.54
CA ARG A 308 16.00 20.21 -8.30
C ARG A 308 16.63 20.76 -9.58
N ARG A 309 17.18 19.90 -10.44
CA ARG A 309 17.74 20.32 -11.74
C ARG A 309 16.66 20.96 -12.61
N LYS A 310 15.52 20.28 -12.82
CA LYS A 310 14.42 20.84 -13.62
C LYS A 310 13.91 22.19 -13.08
N LEU A 311 13.79 22.34 -11.76
CA LEU A 311 13.42 23.61 -11.13
C LEU A 311 14.46 24.71 -11.35
N SER A 312 15.74 24.37 -11.38
CA SER A 312 16.82 25.30 -11.71
C SER A 312 16.74 25.74 -13.18
N ASP A 313 16.45 24.81 -14.09
CA ASP A 313 16.42 25.07 -15.53
C ASP A 313 15.33 26.08 -15.90
N ILE A 314 14.12 25.93 -15.34
CA ILE A 314 13.00 26.84 -15.62
C ILE A 314 13.15 28.23 -14.99
N LYS A 315 14.05 28.40 -14.01
CA LYS A 315 14.28 29.69 -13.33
C LYS A 315 14.71 30.77 -14.32
N SER A 316 15.45 30.38 -15.37
CA SER A 316 15.87 31.27 -16.46
C SER A 316 14.69 31.91 -17.22
N SER A 317 13.50 31.31 -17.15
CA SER A 317 12.30 31.81 -17.84
C SER A 317 11.48 32.80 -17.01
N PHE A 318 11.84 33.02 -15.74
CA PHE A 318 11.11 33.92 -14.85
C PHE A 318 11.51 35.38 -15.03
N LYS A 319 10.52 36.28 -14.98
CA LYS A 319 10.67 37.73 -15.06
C LYS A 319 10.42 38.39 -13.70
N GLU A 320 9.99 39.65 -13.67
CA GLU A 320 9.83 40.46 -12.44
C GLU A 320 8.61 40.09 -11.57
N HIS A 321 7.86 39.05 -11.92
CA HIS A 321 6.67 38.63 -11.18
C HIS A 321 6.98 37.52 -10.17
N ASN A 322 6.08 37.34 -9.20
CA ASN A 322 6.01 36.09 -8.45
C ASN A 322 5.35 35.03 -9.32
N TYR A 323 5.84 33.79 -9.22
CA TYR A 323 5.34 32.68 -10.02
C TYR A 323 4.78 31.57 -9.14
N ARG A 324 3.67 30.98 -9.60
CA ARG A 324 3.18 29.69 -9.13
C ARG A 324 3.82 28.61 -9.99
N VAL A 325 4.59 27.73 -9.37
CA VAL A 325 5.24 26.60 -10.05
C VAL A 325 4.58 25.30 -9.60
N LYS A 326 3.97 24.58 -10.53
CA LYS A 326 3.41 23.25 -10.31
C LYS A 326 4.42 22.19 -10.74
N LEU A 327 4.88 21.39 -9.78
CA LEU A 327 5.74 20.23 -10.02
C LEU A 327 4.92 18.97 -9.88
N SER A 328 4.84 18.14 -10.91
CA SER A 328 4.06 16.90 -10.90
C SER A 328 4.95 15.71 -11.22
N VAL A 329 4.67 14.55 -10.63
CA VAL A 329 5.29 13.27 -10.97
C VAL A 329 4.19 12.24 -11.23
N ASP A 330 4.27 11.56 -12.37
CA ASP A 330 3.31 10.50 -12.73
C ASP A 330 3.70 9.13 -12.17
N MET A 331 2.91 8.10 -12.47
CA MET A 331 3.17 6.73 -12.00
C MET A 331 4.46 6.10 -12.56
N ALA A 332 4.99 6.60 -13.68
CA ALA A 332 6.24 6.15 -14.27
C ALA A 332 7.46 6.85 -13.65
N GLY A 333 7.24 7.93 -12.90
CA GLY A 333 8.30 8.75 -12.32
C GLY A 333 8.70 9.94 -13.20
N GLU A 334 7.94 10.22 -14.26
CA GLU A 334 8.19 11.37 -15.13
C GLU A 334 7.80 12.66 -14.43
N ILE A 335 8.75 13.60 -14.38
CA ILE A 335 8.58 14.89 -13.72
C ILE A 335 8.17 15.95 -14.74
N GLU A 336 7.03 16.60 -14.53
CA GLU A 336 6.53 17.72 -15.34
C GLU A 336 6.52 19.01 -14.50
N LEU A 337 6.91 20.13 -15.11
CA LEU A 337 6.83 21.47 -14.51
C LEU A 337 5.90 22.34 -15.36
N LYS A 338 5.00 23.06 -14.67
CA LYS A 338 4.21 24.16 -15.26
C LYS A 338 4.36 25.38 -14.37
N TYR A 339 4.34 26.57 -14.95
CA TYR A 339 4.37 27.80 -14.18
C TYR A 339 3.44 28.86 -14.78
N GLU A 340 2.91 29.70 -13.90
CA GLU A 340 2.05 30.84 -14.23
C GLU A 340 2.37 32.01 -13.29
N VAL A 341 2.03 33.23 -13.70
CA VAL A 341 2.15 34.41 -12.82
C VAL A 341 1.21 34.21 -11.63
N LEU A 342 1.69 34.53 -10.43
CA LEU A 342 0.91 34.41 -9.21
C LEU A 342 0.06 35.66 -8.99
N ASP A 343 -1.26 35.53 -9.16
CA ASP A 343 -2.21 36.62 -8.90
C ASP A 343 -2.19 37.05 -7.43
N GLU A 344 -2.43 38.32 -7.15
CA GLU A 344 -2.67 38.81 -5.79
C GLU A 344 -4.09 38.49 -5.33
N VAL A 345 -4.27 38.31 -4.03
CA VAL A 345 -5.58 38.03 -3.42
C VAL A 345 -5.85 39.08 -2.36
N SER A 346 -6.95 39.82 -2.52
CA SER A 346 -7.39 40.79 -1.52
C SER A 346 -7.95 40.08 -0.28
N GLU A 347 -7.53 40.55 0.89
CA GLU A 347 -8.03 40.06 2.18
C GLU A 347 -9.10 41.00 2.76
N PRO A 348 -10.07 40.47 3.53
CA PRO A 348 -10.25 39.07 3.88
C PRO A 348 -11.03 38.28 2.82
N VAL A 349 -10.71 36.99 2.68
CA VAL A 349 -11.41 36.09 1.77
C VAL A 349 -12.69 35.51 2.40
N LYS A 350 -13.74 35.31 1.61
CA LYS A 350 -14.99 34.67 2.07
C LYS A 350 -14.85 33.16 2.02
N VAL A 351 -15.26 32.46 3.08
CA VAL A 351 -15.22 31.00 3.16
C VAL A 351 -16.57 30.46 3.59
N LYS A 352 -16.94 29.24 3.17
CA LYS A 352 -18.19 28.57 3.61
C LYS A 352 -17.90 27.21 4.23
N ILE A 353 -18.77 26.77 5.14
CA ILE A 353 -18.74 25.39 5.62
C ILE A 353 -19.41 24.47 4.60
N SER A 354 -18.77 23.35 4.28
CA SER A 354 -19.37 22.32 3.43
C SER A 354 -20.51 21.58 4.13
N SER A 355 -21.57 21.28 3.38
CA SER A 355 -22.58 20.30 3.80
C SER A 355 -22.05 18.86 3.72
N GLU A 356 -21.07 18.62 2.86
CA GLU A 356 -20.40 17.33 2.71
C GLU A 356 -19.46 17.05 3.89
N ARG A 357 -19.14 15.77 4.10
CA ARG A 357 -18.23 15.33 5.16
C ARG A 357 -17.06 14.56 4.59
N ILE A 358 -15.88 14.81 5.17
CA ILE A 358 -14.66 14.09 4.86
C ILE A 358 -14.65 12.77 5.65
N ASP A 359 -14.29 11.70 4.95
CA ASP A 359 -13.97 10.42 5.57
C ASP A 359 -12.46 10.38 5.88
N PRO A 360 -12.04 10.41 7.15
CA PRO A 360 -10.61 10.32 7.52
C PRO A 360 -9.97 9.00 7.08
N GLU A 361 -10.73 7.98 6.69
CA GLU A 361 -10.18 6.75 6.12
C GLU A 361 -9.82 6.88 4.62
N ASN A 362 -10.07 8.04 4.01
CA ASN A 362 -9.66 8.28 2.63
C ASN A 362 -8.15 8.61 2.55
N LEU A 363 -7.38 7.64 2.04
CA LEU A 363 -5.95 7.75 1.79
C LEU A 363 -5.54 9.04 1.05
N TYR A 364 -6.33 9.50 0.09
CA TYR A 364 -5.94 10.61 -0.78
C TYR A 364 -5.99 11.99 -0.10
N LEU A 365 -6.50 12.07 1.14
CA LEU A 365 -6.44 13.27 1.97
C LEU A 365 -5.01 13.55 2.44
N TYR A 366 -4.23 12.49 2.67
CA TYR A 366 -2.91 12.57 3.29
C TYR A 366 -1.78 12.80 2.30
N HIS A 367 -2.11 12.79 1.00
CA HIS A 367 -1.16 12.94 -0.10
C HIS A 367 -1.69 13.92 -1.14
N LYS A 368 -0.84 14.84 -1.60
CA LYS A 368 -1.22 15.83 -2.60
C LYS A 368 -1.20 15.20 -4.00
N THR A 369 -2.34 14.64 -4.40
CA THR A 369 -2.48 13.88 -5.65
C THR A 369 -3.55 14.48 -6.57
N THR A 370 -3.54 14.10 -7.84
CA THR A 370 -4.58 14.47 -8.81
C THR A 370 -5.94 13.84 -8.50
N HIS A 371 -6.05 12.92 -7.54
CA HIS A 371 -7.32 12.39 -7.08
C HIS A 371 -7.99 13.35 -6.09
N ARG A 372 -8.59 14.41 -6.64
CA ARG A 372 -9.15 15.54 -5.88
C ARG A 372 -10.48 16.05 -6.44
N GLU A 373 -11.17 15.24 -7.24
CA GLU A 373 -12.44 15.59 -7.89
C GLU A 373 -13.49 16.10 -6.89
N PHE A 374 -13.56 15.47 -5.71
CA PHE A 374 -14.41 15.92 -4.62
C PHE A 374 -14.15 17.39 -4.26
N TYR A 375 -12.88 17.78 -4.07
CA TYR A 375 -12.49 19.14 -3.73
C TYR A 375 -12.76 20.12 -4.87
N ASP A 376 -12.44 19.72 -6.10
CA ASP A 376 -12.57 20.58 -7.28
C ASP A 376 -14.05 20.92 -7.54
N VAL A 377 -14.94 19.92 -7.51
CA VAL A 377 -16.39 20.12 -7.70
C VAL A 377 -16.98 21.04 -6.63
N GLN A 378 -16.63 20.83 -5.37
CA GLN A 378 -17.17 21.62 -4.26
C GLN A 378 -16.63 23.07 -4.29
N ARG A 379 -15.35 23.23 -4.61
CA ARG A 379 -14.73 24.56 -4.76
C ARG A 379 -15.30 25.33 -5.94
N ASP A 380 -15.51 24.69 -7.08
CA ASP A 380 -16.09 25.34 -8.26
C ASP A 380 -17.51 25.85 -8.01
N LYS A 381 -18.31 25.08 -7.24
CA LYS A 381 -19.62 25.55 -6.76
C LYS A 381 -19.49 26.78 -5.86
N ALA A 382 -18.59 26.72 -4.88
CA ALA A 382 -18.36 27.81 -3.94
C ALA A 382 -17.88 29.10 -4.62
N LEU A 383 -17.00 28.99 -5.62
CA LEU A 383 -16.53 30.13 -6.42
C LEU A 383 -17.68 30.81 -7.17
N LYS A 384 -18.60 30.03 -7.76
CA LYS A 384 -19.80 30.55 -8.43
C LYS A 384 -20.77 31.27 -7.47
N GLU A 385 -20.75 30.89 -6.20
CA GLU A 385 -21.52 31.53 -5.12
C GLU A 385 -20.79 32.75 -4.50
N GLY A 386 -19.58 33.09 -4.97
CA GLY A 386 -18.81 34.23 -4.46
C GLY A 386 -17.95 33.94 -3.22
N PHE A 387 -17.75 32.67 -2.87
CA PHE A 387 -16.81 32.24 -1.83
C PHE A 387 -15.45 31.90 -2.45
N PHE A 388 -14.37 32.19 -1.73
CA PHE A 388 -13.01 31.87 -2.15
C PHE A 388 -12.64 30.40 -1.87
N GLU A 389 -13.15 29.85 -0.77
CA GLU A 389 -12.80 28.51 -0.29
C GLU A 389 -13.95 27.85 0.49
N VAL A 390 -13.91 26.53 0.54
CA VAL A 390 -14.82 25.68 1.32
C VAL A 390 -14.04 25.04 2.46
N ILE A 391 -14.55 25.12 3.69
CA ILE A 391 -14.01 24.45 4.87
C ILE A 391 -14.81 23.16 5.11
N TYR A 392 -14.11 22.04 5.31
CA TYR A 392 -14.73 20.73 5.52
C TYR A 392 -14.65 20.26 6.96
N LEU A 393 -15.64 19.47 7.36
CA LEU A 393 -15.68 18.74 8.62
C LEU A 393 -15.68 17.24 8.32
N ASN A 394 -15.14 16.44 9.23
CA ASN A 394 -15.26 14.99 9.13
C ASN A 394 -16.59 14.49 9.75
N HIS A 395 -16.85 13.18 9.65
CA HIS A 395 -18.07 12.58 10.22
C HIS A 395 -18.24 12.74 11.74
N LYS A 396 -17.19 13.11 12.48
CA LYS A 396 -17.24 13.41 13.91
C LYS A 396 -17.52 14.90 14.20
N GLY A 397 -17.67 15.72 13.17
CA GLY A 397 -17.85 17.17 13.29
C GLY A 397 -16.56 17.94 13.58
N GLU A 398 -15.40 17.28 13.47
CA GLU A 398 -14.09 17.92 13.63
C GLU A 398 -13.73 18.66 12.33
N VAL A 399 -13.20 19.88 12.45
CA VAL A 399 -12.69 20.67 11.33
C VAL A 399 -11.46 19.97 10.73
N THR A 400 -11.38 19.97 9.40
CA THR A 400 -10.31 19.29 8.66
C THR A 400 -9.42 20.31 7.93
N GLU A 401 -9.69 20.56 6.66
CA GLU A 401 -9.01 21.49 5.78
C GLU A 401 -10.02 22.25 4.90
N GLY A 402 -9.49 23.10 4.03
CA GLY A 402 -10.21 23.56 2.85
C GLY A 402 -9.68 22.91 1.57
N SER A 403 -10.28 23.24 0.43
CA SER A 403 -10.02 22.53 -0.85
C SER A 403 -8.60 22.74 -1.39
N ILE A 404 -7.96 23.87 -1.09
CA ILE A 404 -6.56 24.18 -1.43
C ILE A 404 -5.73 24.72 -0.25
N SER A 405 -6.24 24.62 0.98
CA SER A 405 -5.65 25.27 2.16
C SER A 405 -5.85 24.47 3.44
N ASN A 406 -4.93 24.59 4.40
CA ASN A 406 -5.18 24.19 5.78
C ASN A 406 -5.86 25.32 6.57
N ILE A 407 -6.54 24.98 7.66
CA ILE A 407 -7.24 25.93 8.53
C ILE A 407 -6.40 26.26 9.77
N PHE A 408 -6.38 27.54 10.13
CA PHE A 408 -5.77 28.04 11.35
C PHE A 408 -6.73 29.00 12.04
N VAL A 409 -6.88 28.89 13.36
CA VAL A 409 -7.74 29.77 14.15
C VAL A 409 -6.93 30.44 15.25
N LEU A 410 -7.08 31.75 15.37
CA LEU A 410 -6.53 32.52 16.48
C LEU A 410 -7.55 32.51 17.62
N ILE A 411 -7.15 31.96 18.77
CA ILE A 411 -7.96 31.95 19.99
C ILE A 411 -7.03 32.30 21.16
N ASN A 412 -7.36 33.36 21.91
CA ASN A 412 -6.59 33.77 23.08
C ASN A 412 -5.09 33.94 22.78
N LYS A 413 -4.78 34.68 21.70
CA LYS A 413 -3.41 34.94 21.21
C LYS A 413 -2.62 33.71 20.75
N ASN A 414 -3.23 32.53 20.69
CA ASN A 414 -2.60 31.30 20.20
C ASN A 414 -3.24 30.88 18.87
N ILE A 415 -2.41 30.46 17.91
CA ILE A 415 -2.88 29.91 16.64
C ILE A 415 -2.99 28.39 16.76
N TYR A 416 -4.16 27.87 16.43
CA TYR A 416 -4.45 26.43 16.42
C TYR A 416 -4.78 25.93 15.02
N THR A 417 -4.38 24.71 14.70
CA THR A 417 -4.73 24.01 13.45
C THR A 417 -5.16 22.57 13.74
N PRO A 418 -6.13 21.99 12.99
CA PRO A 418 -6.53 20.60 13.20
C PRO A 418 -5.37 19.61 13.01
N PRO A 419 -5.24 18.56 13.84
CA PRO A 419 -4.23 17.52 13.66
C PRO A 419 -4.52 16.67 12.43
N VAL A 420 -3.49 16.13 11.76
CA VAL A 420 -3.61 15.37 10.50
C VAL A 420 -4.60 14.20 10.62
N LYS A 421 -4.70 13.57 11.80
CA LYS A 421 -5.66 12.51 12.11
C LYS A 421 -7.14 12.87 11.91
N CYS A 422 -7.48 14.16 11.84
CA CYS A 422 -8.84 14.60 11.52
C CYS A 422 -9.22 14.35 10.04
N GLY A 423 -8.26 14.00 9.18
CA GLY A 423 -8.47 13.77 7.74
C GLY A 423 -8.15 15.03 6.93
N LEU A 424 -6.88 15.43 6.92
CA LEU A 424 -6.41 16.55 6.10
C LEU A 424 -4.99 16.35 5.57
N LEU A 425 -4.64 17.11 4.54
CA LEU A 425 -3.30 17.12 3.97
C LEU A 425 -2.28 17.71 4.95
N PRO A 426 -1.13 17.06 5.19
CA PRO A 426 0.00 17.67 5.88
C PRO A 426 0.61 18.77 4.99
N GLY A 427 0.02 19.97 5.05
CA GLY A 427 0.46 21.14 4.30
C GLY A 427 1.89 21.53 4.59
N VAL A 428 2.63 21.97 3.56
CA VAL A 428 4.01 22.47 3.73
C VAL A 428 4.05 23.69 4.66
N LEU A 429 3.19 24.68 4.45
CA LEU A 429 3.09 25.84 5.37
C LEU A 429 2.68 25.41 6.78
N ARG A 430 1.71 24.50 6.90
CA ARG A 430 1.25 23.97 8.18
C ARG A 430 2.39 23.31 8.96
N LYS A 431 3.14 22.42 8.32
CA LYS A 431 4.32 21.77 8.89
C LYS A 431 5.33 22.81 9.37
N HIS A 432 5.68 23.76 8.51
CA HIS A 432 6.63 24.82 8.82
C HIS A 432 6.19 25.66 10.05
N LEU A 433 4.93 26.07 10.12
CA LEU A 433 4.41 26.84 11.26
C LEU A 433 4.38 26.03 12.56
N LEU A 434 4.10 24.72 12.52
CA LEU A 434 4.17 23.86 13.70
C LEU A 434 5.61 23.72 14.20
N GLU A 435 6.57 23.51 13.30
CA GLU A 435 7.99 23.37 13.64
C GLU A 435 8.60 24.66 14.20
N MET A 436 8.18 25.81 13.67
CA MET A 436 8.63 27.13 14.15
C MET A 436 7.87 27.61 15.42
N GLY A 437 6.94 26.81 15.95
CA GLY A 437 6.12 27.20 17.10
C GLY A 437 5.07 28.30 16.81
N GLY A 438 4.85 28.63 15.53
CA GLY A 438 3.86 29.61 15.07
C GLY A 438 2.41 29.09 15.09
N ALA A 439 2.21 27.78 15.25
CA ALA A 439 0.89 27.18 15.45
C ALA A 439 0.99 25.95 16.38
N LYS A 440 -0.14 25.52 16.93
CA LYS A 440 -0.27 24.28 17.72
C LYS A 440 -1.40 23.41 17.17
N GLU A 441 -1.24 22.09 17.25
CA GLU A 441 -2.31 21.18 16.91
C GLU A 441 -3.40 21.17 17.99
N LYS A 442 -4.67 21.25 17.58
CA LYS A 442 -5.84 21.11 18.46
C LYS A 442 -6.99 20.57 17.63
N ILE A 443 -7.78 19.63 18.15
CA ILE A 443 -9.03 19.24 17.50
C ILE A 443 -9.99 20.43 17.60
N LEU A 444 -10.43 20.93 16.45
CA LEU A 444 -11.32 22.09 16.34
C LEU A 444 -12.70 21.63 15.86
N TYR A 445 -13.73 22.33 16.29
CA TYR A 445 -15.12 22.15 15.90
C TYR A 445 -15.70 23.45 15.33
N LEU A 446 -16.90 23.40 14.76
CA LEU A 446 -17.56 24.59 14.21
C LEU A 446 -17.70 25.73 15.22
N LYS A 447 -17.99 25.40 16.49
CA LYS A 447 -18.06 26.38 17.59
C LYS A 447 -16.73 27.10 17.84
N ASP A 448 -15.60 26.47 17.56
CA ASP A 448 -14.28 27.08 17.73
C ASP A 448 -14.00 28.08 16.61
N LEU A 449 -14.46 27.80 15.37
CA LEU A 449 -14.41 28.75 14.26
C LEU A 449 -15.26 29.99 14.56
N GLN A 450 -16.48 29.80 15.08
CA GLN A 450 -17.40 30.89 15.41
C GLN A 450 -16.91 31.79 16.56
N ARG A 451 -16.10 31.24 17.48
CA ARG A 451 -15.54 31.97 18.63
C ARG A 451 -14.11 32.48 18.39
N ALA A 452 -13.52 32.20 17.23
CA ALA A 452 -12.14 32.59 16.95
C ALA A 452 -12.02 34.10 16.82
N ASP A 453 -10.95 34.65 17.37
CA ASP A 453 -10.58 36.06 17.19
C ASP A 453 -10.33 36.36 15.71
N CYS A 454 -9.77 35.38 14.99
CA CYS A 454 -9.57 35.42 13.55
C CYS A 454 -9.45 34.00 12.98
N ILE A 455 -10.01 33.78 11.79
CA ILE A 455 -9.85 32.55 11.03
C ILE A 455 -8.88 32.83 9.87
N TYR A 456 -7.87 31.98 9.71
CA TYR A 456 -6.97 32.01 8.57
C TYR A 456 -7.11 30.71 7.77
N ILE A 457 -7.08 30.85 6.45
CA ILE A 457 -6.79 29.74 5.55
C ILE A 457 -5.36 29.90 5.03
N GLY A 458 -4.63 28.79 4.90
CA GLY A 458 -3.21 28.88 4.58
C GLY A 458 -2.68 27.79 3.67
N ASN A 459 -1.79 28.16 2.77
CA ASN A 459 -0.93 27.25 2.03
C ASN A 459 0.42 27.92 1.70
N SER A 460 1.42 27.14 1.29
CA SER A 460 2.76 27.69 1.00
C SER A 460 2.81 28.55 -0.27
N LEU A 461 1.75 28.56 -1.09
CA LEU A 461 1.68 29.44 -2.26
C LEU A 461 1.36 30.89 -1.86
N ARG A 462 0.42 31.07 -0.92
CA ARG A 462 -0.14 32.39 -0.56
C ARG A 462 0.11 32.82 0.89
N GLY A 463 0.72 31.98 1.71
CA GLY A 463 0.85 32.24 3.14
C GLY A 463 -0.49 32.05 3.86
N LEU A 464 -0.66 32.74 5.00
CA LEU A 464 -1.92 32.81 5.74
C LEU A 464 -2.75 33.98 5.19
N LEU A 465 -4.00 33.71 4.83
CA LEU A 465 -4.98 34.72 4.42
C LEU A 465 -6.07 34.80 5.48
N LYS A 466 -6.38 36.02 5.95
CA LYS A 466 -7.54 36.26 6.81
C LYS A 466 -8.81 35.89 6.08
N SER A 467 -9.71 35.22 6.78
CA SER A 467 -10.97 34.73 6.22
C SER A 467 -12.18 35.15 7.05
N ARG A 468 -13.32 35.26 6.38
CA ARG A 468 -14.64 35.52 6.98
C ARG A 468 -15.59 34.40 6.61
N LEU A 469 -16.21 33.80 7.62
CA LEU A 469 -17.15 32.68 7.50
C LEU A 469 -18.54 33.12 7.06
#